data_AF-A0A916GPE3-F1
#
_entry.id   AF-A0A916GPE3-F1
#
_cell.length_a   1.000
_cell.length_b   1.000
_cell.length_c   1.000
_cell.angle_alpha   90.00
_cell.angle_beta   90.00
_cell.angle_gamma   90.00
#
_symmetry.space_group_name_H-M   'P 1'
#
loop_
_entity.id
_entity.type
_entity.pdbx_description
1 polymer ?
#
loop_
_entity_poly.entity_id
_entity_poly.type
_entity_poly.pdbx_seq_one_letter_code
_entity_poly.pdbx_strand_id
1 'polypeptide(L)'
;ERLRDDWVKDVQGGIDRWNKVPEKLGIPFRFALPHKGFHRKIGIFGELHLSPEGKVISEAEWTHKHRDWLPTEEDRAFVQSLMGRVAEPGKFANWIAPPARGINNQPVDFEYVRFN
;
A
#
# COMPACT_ATOMS: atom_id res chain seq x y z
N GLU A 1 -18.52 -14.45 2.49
CA GLU A 1 -17.50 -14.65 1.45
C GLU A 1 -17.71 -13.77 0.23
N ARG A 2 -18.86 -13.84 -0.46
CA ARG A 2 -19.14 -13.11 -1.72
C ARG A 2 -18.66 -11.65 -1.78
N LEU A 3 -19.06 -10.79 -0.83
CA LEU A 3 -18.66 -9.38 -0.83
C LEU A 3 -17.15 -9.17 -0.66
N ARG A 4 -16.47 -10.06 0.08
CA ARG A 4 -15.02 -10.03 0.22
C ARG A 4 -14.34 -10.36 -1.10
N ASP A 5 -14.84 -11.36 -1.82
CA ASP A 5 -14.27 -11.76 -3.11
C ASP A 5 -14.47 -10.64 -4.17
N ASP A 6 -15.64 -10.01 -4.19
CA ASP A 6 -15.92 -8.85 -5.04
C ASP A 6 -14.97 -7.68 -4.72
N TRP A 7 -14.73 -7.41 -3.43
CA TRP A 7 -13.76 -6.41 -2.99
C TRP A 7 -12.32 -6.75 -3.40
N VAL A 8 -11.88 -8.00 -3.24
CA VAL A 8 -10.53 -8.45 -3.67
C VAL A 8 -10.34 -8.21 -5.16
N LYS A 9 -11.37 -8.53 -5.97
CA LYS A 9 -11.33 -8.32 -7.42
C LYS A 9 -11.17 -6.85 -7.80
N ASP A 10 -11.87 -5.95 -7.11
CA ASP A 10 -11.75 -4.51 -7.34
C ASP A 10 -10.36 -3.98 -6.95
N VAL A 11 -9.83 -4.41 -5.80
CA VAL A 11 -8.47 -4.06 -5.36
C VAL A 11 -7.43 -4.54 -6.36
N GLN A 12 -7.56 -5.75 -6.91
CA GLN A 12 -6.65 -6.27 -7.94
C GLN A 12 -6.59 -5.34 -9.16
N GLY A 13 -7.72 -4.79 -9.59
CA GLY A 13 -7.74 -3.80 -10.68
C GLY A 13 -6.96 -2.52 -10.36
N GLY A 14 -6.89 -2.13 -9.08
CA GLY A 14 -6.01 -1.06 -8.59
C GLY A 14 -4.52 -1.43 -8.66
N ILE A 15 -4.17 -2.62 -8.15
CA ILE A 15 -2.81 -3.16 -8.18
C ILE A 15 -2.27 -3.28 -9.61
N ASP A 16 -3.09 -3.76 -10.55
CA ASP A 16 -2.73 -3.86 -11.97
C ASP A 16 -2.40 -2.49 -12.57
N ARG A 17 -3.10 -1.43 -12.15
CA ARG A 17 -2.80 -0.05 -12.57
C ARG A 17 -1.50 0.46 -11.97
N TRP A 18 -1.21 0.17 -10.70
CA TRP A 18 0.07 0.53 -10.07
C TRP A 18 1.25 -0.16 -10.72
N ASN A 19 1.11 -1.43 -11.09
CA ASN A 19 2.16 -2.21 -11.74
C ASN A 19 2.59 -1.68 -13.12
N LYS A 20 1.77 -0.83 -13.77
CA LYS A 20 2.15 -0.13 -15.00
C LYS A 20 3.26 0.91 -14.78
N VAL A 21 3.46 1.41 -13.55
CA VAL A 21 4.50 2.40 -13.23
C VAL A 21 5.90 1.77 -13.32
N PRO A 22 6.24 0.72 -12.53
CA PRO A 22 7.55 0.07 -12.65
C PRO A 22 7.75 -0.57 -14.02
N GLU A 23 6.71 -1.08 -14.66
CA GLU A 23 6.78 -1.64 -16.02
C GLU A 23 7.25 -0.61 -17.05
N LYS A 24 6.66 0.59 -17.07
CA LYS A 24 7.09 1.69 -17.96
C LYS A 24 8.53 2.12 -17.73
N LEU A 25 9.06 1.91 -16.53
CA LEU A 25 10.45 2.21 -16.17
C LEU A 25 11.41 1.03 -16.41
N GLY A 26 10.91 -0.11 -16.92
CA GLY A 26 11.72 -1.32 -17.11
C GLY A 26 12.12 -2.02 -15.81
N ILE A 27 11.46 -1.71 -14.69
CA ILE A 27 11.78 -2.26 -13.37
C ILE A 27 11.05 -3.61 -13.20
N PRO A 28 11.76 -4.70 -12.87
CA PRO A 28 11.17 -6.04 -12.73
C PRO A 28 10.47 -6.25 -11.37
N PHE A 29 9.87 -5.21 -10.81
CA PHE A 29 9.14 -5.25 -9.55
C PHE A 29 7.62 -5.23 -9.82
N ARG A 30 6.85 -6.05 -9.09
CA ARG A 30 5.39 -6.04 -9.15
C ARG A 30 4.80 -6.16 -7.75
N PHE A 31 3.81 -5.32 -7.46
CA PHE A 31 2.93 -5.49 -6.31
C PHE A 31 2.00 -6.69 -6.55
N ALA A 32 1.70 -7.42 -5.49
CA ALA A 32 0.78 -8.54 -5.49
C ALA A 32 -0.10 -8.52 -4.24
N LEU A 33 -1.32 -9.03 -4.33
CA LEU A 33 -2.16 -9.26 -3.16
C LEU A 33 -1.77 -10.58 -2.49
N PRO A 34 -1.69 -10.61 -1.15
CA PRO A 34 -1.49 -11.86 -0.44
C PRO A 34 -2.76 -12.73 -0.51
N HIS A 35 -2.61 -14.02 -0.23
CA HIS A 35 -3.71 -14.96 -0.09
C HIS A 35 -4.71 -14.46 0.95
N LYS A 36 -6.01 -14.67 0.72
CA LYS A 36 -7.12 -14.16 1.57
C LYS A 36 -7.10 -14.61 3.04
N GLY A 37 -6.35 -15.67 3.33
CA GLY A 37 -6.11 -16.20 4.68
C GLY A 37 -4.88 -15.62 5.38
N PHE A 38 -4.00 -14.92 4.66
CA PHE A 38 -2.82 -14.27 5.24
C PHE A 38 -3.23 -13.21 6.28
N HIS A 39 -2.60 -13.25 7.46
CA HIS A 39 -2.73 -12.26 8.52
C HIS A 39 -4.18 -11.90 8.89
N ARG A 40 -5.03 -12.92 9.10
CA ARG A 40 -6.43 -12.77 9.50
C ARG A 40 -6.58 -12.94 11.01
N LYS A 41 -7.45 -12.13 11.62
CA LYS A 41 -7.85 -12.25 13.04
C LYS A 41 -9.30 -12.69 13.23
N ILE A 42 -10.05 -12.88 12.13
CA ILE A 42 -11.48 -13.21 12.13
C ILE A 42 -11.75 -14.35 11.12
N GLY A 43 -12.54 -15.32 11.55
CA GLY A 43 -13.01 -16.45 10.74
C GLY A 43 -12.06 -17.64 10.77
N ILE A 44 -12.24 -18.58 9.83
CA ILE A 44 -11.56 -19.89 9.80
C ILE A 44 -10.01 -19.83 9.73
N PHE A 45 -9.45 -18.70 9.31
CA PHE A 45 -8.00 -18.49 9.24
C PHE A 45 -7.46 -17.74 10.47
N GLY A 46 -8.31 -17.39 11.44
CA GLY A 46 -7.90 -16.59 12.61
C GLY A 46 -6.91 -17.29 13.54
N GLU A 47 -6.89 -18.62 13.51
CA GLU A 47 -6.02 -19.48 14.33
C GLU A 47 -4.87 -20.10 13.52
N LEU A 48 -4.74 -19.76 12.23
CA LEU A 48 -3.73 -20.31 11.34
C LEU A 48 -2.76 -19.24 10.87
N HIS A 49 -1.49 -19.61 10.75
CA HIS A 49 -0.50 -18.83 10.03
C HIS A 49 -0.46 -19.28 8.58
N LEU A 50 -0.77 -18.37 7.67
CA LEU A 50 -0.60 -18.57 6.23
C LEU A 50 0.47 -17.60 5.73
N SER A 51 1.30 -18.02 4.77
CA SER A 51 2.17 -17.14 4.00
C SER A 51 1.37 -16.29 2.99
N PRO A 52 1.94 -15.22 2.41
CA PRO A 52 1.30 -14.45 1.35
C PRO A 52 0.90 -15.31 0.13
N GLU A 53 1.58 -16.42 -0.10
CA GLU A 53 1.28 -17.38 -1.18
C GLU A 53 0.20 -18.39 -0.80
N GLY A 54 -0.29 -18.37 0.44
CA GLY A 54 -1.36 -19.22 0.93
C GLY A 54 -0.92 -20.57 1.51
N LYS A 55 0.38 -20.76 1.78
CA LYS A 55 0.86 -21.97 2.46
C LYS A 55 0.59 -21.86 3.96
N VAL A 56 0.03 -22.90 4.57
CA VAL A 56 -0.04 -22.99 6.04
C VAL A 56 1.37 -23.20 6.57
N ILE A 57 1.80 -22.37 7.50
CA ILE A 57 3.15 -22.38 8.07
C ILE A 57 3.10 -22.51 9.58
N SER A 58 4.22 -22.92 10.17
CA SER A 58 4.35 -23.03 11.63
C SER A 58 4.51 -21.66 12.30
N GLU A 59 4.27 -21.61 13.61
CA GLU A 59 4.54 -20.42 14.44
C GLU A 59 6.01 -19.97 14.34
N ALA A 60 6.93 -20.94 14.36
CA ALA A 60 8.35 -20.67 14.23
C ALA A 60 8.66 -20.04 12.87
N GLU A 61 8.12 -20.58 11.77
CA GLU A 61 8.33 -20.00 10.44
C GLU A 61 7.69 -18.59 10.33
N TRP A 62 6.50 -18.39 10.89
CA TRP A 62 5.87 -17.08 10.96
C TRP A 62 6.74 -16.07 11.71
N THR A 63 7.23 -16.41 12.89
CA THR A 63 8.07 -15.53 13.73
C THR A 63 9.33 -15.06 12.99
N HIS A 64 9.95 -15.93 12.20
CA HIS A 64 11.17 -15.58 11.46
C HIS A 64 10.91 -14.81 10.14
N LYS A 65 9.77 -15.04 9.46
CA LYS A 65 9.52 -14.49 8.12
C LYS A 65 8.53 -13.35 8.04
N HIS A 66 7.66 -13.15 9.05
CA HIS A 66 6.61 -12.14 8.94
C HIS A 66 7.15 -10.71 8.76
N ARG A 67 8.39 -10.46 9.21
CA ARG A 67 9.10 -9.18 9.02
C ARG A 67 9.38 -8.86 7.56
N ASP A 68 9.44 -9.87 6.69
CA ASP A 68 9.60 -9.68 5.23
C ASP A 68 8.27 -9.32 4.55
N TRP A 69 7.14 -9.53 5.23
CA TRP A 69 5.79 -9.38 4.68
C TRP A 69 5.00 -8.21 5.29
N LEU A 70 5.30 -7.86 6.53
CA LEU A 70 4.60 -6.84 7.30
C LEU A 70 5.60 -5.77 7.76
N PRO A 71 5.22 -4.47 7.71
CA PRO A 71 6.12 -3.40 8.12
C PRO A 71 6.55 -3.56 9.58
N THR A 72 7.86 -3.59 9.80
CA THR A 72 8.47 -3.67 11.13
C THR A 72 8.37 -2.34 11.86
N GLU A 73 8.84 -2.30 13.10
CA GLU A 73 8.94 -1.04 13.85
C GLU A 73 9.91 -0.07 13.17
N GLU A 74 11.03 -0.58 12.68
CA GLU A 74 12.05 0.19 11.97
C GLU A 74 11.51 0.76 10.65
N ASP A 75 10.79 -0.04 9.86
CA ASP A 75 10.14 0.43 8.62
C ASP A 75 9.15 1.57 8.92
N ARG A 76 8.35 1.43 9.98
CA ARG A 76 7.36 2.44 10.39
C ARG A 76 8.04 3.71 10.88
N ALA A 77 9.08 3.59 11.68
CA ALA A 77 9.87 4.73 12.15
C ALA A 77 10.50 5.49 10.97
N PHE A 78 11.04 4.76 9.98
CA PHE A 78 11.57 5.36 8.77
C PHE A 78 10.50 6.12 7.99
N VAL A 79 9.36 5.50 7.69
CA VAL A 79 8.25 6.17 6.98
C VAL A 79 7.78 7.41 7.75
N GLN A 80 7.66 7.30 9.07
CA GLN A 80 7.27 8.44 9.92
C GLN A 80 8.26 9.60 9.84
N SER A 81 9.57 9.31 9.75
CA SER A 81 10.59 10.36 9.63
C SER A 81 10.47 11.18 8.34
N LEU A 82 9.83 10.65 7.29
CA LEU A 82 9.56 11.36 6.03
C LEU A 82 8.39 12.35 6.13
N MET A 83 7.57 12.24 7.18
CA MET A 83 6.30 12.98 7.29
C MET A 83 6.54 14.40 7.84
N GLY A 84 6.65 15.36 6.92
CA GLY A 84 6.69 16.79 7.22
C GLY A 84 5.65 17.56 6.39
N ARG A 85 4.99 18.55 7.01
CA ARG A 85 3.99 19.39 6.32
C ARG A 85 4.68 20.26 5.25
N VAL A 86 4.16 20.19 4.02
CA VAL A 86 4.45 21.14 2.93
C VAL A 86 3.13 21.83 2.57
N ALA A 87 3.03 23.13 2.85
CA ALA A 87 1.80 23.90 2.66
C ALA A 87 1.92 25.05 1.65
N GLU A 88 3.11 25.22 1.06
CA GLU A 88 3.31 26.17 -0.02
C GLU A 88 2.57 25.69 -1.28
N PRO A 89 1.72 26.52 -1.91
CA PRO A 89 1.02 26.14 -3.13
C PRO A 89 1.97 25.66 -4.22
N GLY A 90 1.61 24.55 -4.87
CA GLY A 90 2.43 23.95 -5.93
C GLY A 90 3.67 23.18 -5.45
N LYS A 91 3.97 23.14 -4.15
CA LYS A 91 5.05 22.32 -3.59
C LYS A 91 4.50 20.99 -3.06
N PHE A 92 5.33 19.95 -3.18
CA PHE A 92 5.05 18.60 -2.70
C PHE A 92 6.22 18.10 -1.87
N ALA A 93 5.94 17.26 -0.87
CA ALA A 93 6.98 16.62 -0.08
C ALA A 93 7.82 15.67 -0.95
N ASN A 94 9.12 15.53 -0.63
CA ASN A 94 10.07 14.79 -1.48
C ASN A 94 9.72 13.31 -1.71
N TRP A 95 8.92 12.70 -0.84
CA TRP A 95 8.53 11.29 -0.95
C TRP A 95 7.37 11.05 -1.94
N ILE A 96 6.75 12.10 -2.49
CA ILE A 96 5.62 11.98 -3.41
C ILE A 96 5.76 12.89 -4.64
N ALA A 97 5.43 12.34 -5.81
CA ALA A 97 5.39 13.10 -7.06
C ALA A 97 4.15 14.01 -7.13
N PRO A 98 4.20 15.12 -7.88
CA PRO A 98 3.01 15.93 -8.17
C PRO A 98 1.90 15.13 -8.89
N PRO A 99 0.62 15.48 -8.70
CA PRO A 99 -0.48 14.84 -9.41
C PRO A 99 -0.47 15.21 -10.89
N ALA A 100 -1.11 14.38 -11.72
CA ALA A 100 -1.20 14.62 -13.17
C ALA A 100 -2.02 15.87 -13.55
N ARG A 101 -2.96 16.29 -12.68
CA ARG A 101 -3.80 17.49 -12.86
C ARG A 101 -4.32 17.99 -11.52
N GLY A 102 -4.72 19.26 -11.49
CA GLY A 102 -5.43 19.85 -10.35
C GLY A 102 -6.90 19.42 -10.26
N ILE A 103 -7.64 20.03 -9.34
CA ILE A 103 -9.05 19.73 -9.07
C ILE A 103 -9.95 20.80 -9.69
N ASN A 104 -11.09 20.38 -10.28
CA ASN A 104 -12.10 21.30 -10.85
C ASN A 104 -11.51 22.33 -11.83
N ASN A 105 -10.63 21.87 -12.74
CA ASN A 105 -9.90 22.68 -13.71
C ASN A 105 -9.02 23.79 -13.11
N GLN A 106 -8.80 23.78 -11.80
CA GLN A 106 -7.81 24.65 -11.17
C GLN A 106 -6.40 24.11 -11.43
N PRO A 107 -5.39 25.00 -11.49
CA PRO A 107 -4.01 24.57 -11.65
C PRO A 107 -3.49 23.84 -10.40
N VAL A 108 -2.39 23.10 -10.54
CA VAL A 108 -1.83 22.30 -9.42
C VAL A 108 -1.33 23.18 -8.27
N ASP A 109 -0.93 24.41 -8.56
CA ASP A 109 -0.49 25.43 -7.61
C ASP A 109 -1.61 26.36 -7.12
N PHE A 110 -2.88 26.02 -7.39
CA PHE A 110 -4.01 26.73 -6.80
C PHE A 110 -3.96 26.66 -5.27
N GLU A 111 -4.37 27.75 -4.62
CA GLU A 111 -4.51 27.79 -3.17
C GLU A 111 -5.74 27.00 -2.72
N TYR A 112 -5.61 25.67 -2.67
CA TYR A 112 -6.70 24.74 -2.34
C TYR A 112 -7.24 24.89 -0.92
N VAL A 113 -6.43 25.41 0.01
CA VAL A 113 -6.79 25.62 1.41
C VAL A 113 -6.29 26.99 1.84
N ARG A 114 -7.19 27.79 2.42
CA ARG A 114 -6.87 29.03 3.13
C ARG A 114 -6.98 28.77 4.63
N PHE A 115 -6.01 29.24 5.41
CA PHE A 115 -5.91 28.94 6.85
C PHE A 115 -6.51 30.04 7.74
N ASN A 116 -6.99 31.13 7.15
CA ASN A 116 -7.62 32.25 7.85
C ASN A 116 -9.13 32.05 7.96
#